data_AF-A0A4S4LC69-F1
#
_entry.id   AF-A0A4S4LC69-F1
#
_cell.length_a   1.000
_cell.length_b   1.000
_cell.length_c   1.000
_cell.angle_alpha   90.00
_cell.angle_beta   90.00
_cell.angle_gamma   90.00
#
_symmetry.space_group_name_H-M   'P 1'
#
loop_
_entity.id
_entity.type
_entity.pdbx_description
1 polymer ?
#
loop_
_entity_poly.entity_id
_entity_poly.type
_entity_poly.pdbx_seq_one_letter_code
_entity_poly.pdbx_strand_id
1 'polypeptide(L)'
;MWVLILLVGPTADVGRIIGTGIFSTPSSILGSVGSVGASLMLWVLGFVLSFCGLFIWLEYGTIFPRSGGEKVYLEAVYQKPKYLATVIFAMVAILLGFTASGILVAAGHEAGRWTERGIALGVIFFVTLLHGLVPRYGVYLMDALSMFKIVILLFVVFTGWVVLSGRTHIEDPHANFRNAFEGSSHSSNDYATATFKVLYAYDGWSNVNYVLNDVKNPVRTLKIAGPLGLGVVTILYMLANVAYFAATIKAEILESGVTVAALFFKNVFGDKAEKALAVFVALRMSSPSYVASTLMAVHPLDRYHQTFAASRVNQELAKEGVPLPFGNCFWASNWPTEKSPLPGLIIQLIASVIVIIAPPPSVAYPFILDVQGYPPSEKGHIYFSELG
;
A
#
# COMPACT_ATOMS: atom_id res chain seq x y z
N MET A 1 -9.74 21.01 21.68
CA MET A 1 -10.71 20.10 21.02
C MET A 1 -11.08 20.53 19.59
N TRP A 2 -11.15 21.83 19.28
CA TRP A 2 -11.44 22.34 17.93
C TRP A 2 -10.24 22.37 16.96
N VAL A 3 -9.01 22.50 17.47
CA VAL A 3 -7.78 22.44 16.66
C VAL A 3 -7.51 21.02 16.12
N LEU A 4 -7.99 19.99 16.81
CA LEU A 4 -7.88 18.60 16.35
C LEU A 4 -8.84 18.33 15.17
N ILE A 5 -10.05 18.90 15.18
CA ILE A 5 -11.09 18.71 14.14
C ILE A 5 -10.72 19.40 12.82
N LEU A 6 -9.99 20.52 12.85
CA LEU A 6 -9.42 21.13 11.63
C LEU A 6 -8.26 20.29 11.05
N LEU A 7 -7.63 19.44 11.86
CA LEU A 7 -6.58 18.50 11.45
C LEU A 7 -7.11 17.09 11.10
N VAL A 8 -8.37 16.74 11.42
CA VAL A 8 -8.95 15.42 11.11
C VAL A 8 -9.13 15.20 9.60
N GLY A 9 -9.35 16.25 8.80
CA GLY A 9 -9.34 16.13 7.34
C GLY A 9 -7.97 15.66 6.82
N PRO A 10 -6.86 16.32 7.21
CA PRO A 10 -5.51 15.88 6.87
C PRO A 10 -5.05 14.55 7.49
N THR A 11 -5.38 14.21 8.75
CA THR A 11 -4.85 12.99 9.40
C THR A 11 -5.46 11.70 8.87
N ALA A 12 -6.71 11.73 8.38
CA ALA A 12 -7.30 10.59 7.68
C ALA A 12 -6.51 10.28 6.39
N ASP A 13 -6.00 11.30 5.70
CA ASP A 13 -5.22 11.13 4.48
C ASP A 13 -3.73 10.81 4.74
N VAL A 14 -3.08 11.37 5.77
CA VAL A 14 -1.71 10.96 6.15
C VAL A 14 -1.67 9.49 6.57
N GLY A 15 -2.68 9.03 7.33
CA GLY A 15 -2.82 7.61 7.70
C GLY A 15 -3.15 6.67 6.53
N ARG A 16 -3.48 7.22 5.35
CA ARG A 16 -3.69 6.50 4.09
C ARG A 16 -2.46 6.47 3.20
N ILE A 17 -1.56 7.47 3.30
CA ILE A 17 -0.25 7.48 2.62
C ILE A 17 0.76 6.59 3.36
N ILE A 18 0.68 6.50 4.69
CA ILE A 18 1.54 5.60 5.47
C ILE A 18 1.08 4.15 5.28
N GLY A 19 1.69 3.51 4.28
CA GLY A 19 1.61 2.09 4.01
C GLY A 19 2.43 1.26 5.00
N THR A 20 2.32 -0.05 4.88
CA THR A 20 3.16 -1.02 5.61
C THR A 20 4.57 -1.14 5.04
N GLY A 21 4.79 -0.64 3.81
CA GLY A 21 6.06 -0.77 3.10
C GLY A 21 7.24 -0.27 3.92
N ILE A 22 7.09 0.77 4.74
CA ILE A 22 8.20 1.28 5.56
C ILE A 22 8.76 0.25 6.56
N PHE A 23 7.98 -0.75 6.98
CA PHE A 23 8.45 -1.76 7.94
C PHE A 23 9.22 -2.91 7.28
N SER A 24 8.99 -3.18 5.99
CA SER A 24 9.54 -4.35 5.27
C SER A 24 10.39 -3.99 4.07
N THR A 25 10.04 -2.96 3.31
CA THR A 25 10.69 -2.56 2.07
C THR A 25 12.15 -2.07 2.25
N PRO A 26 12.58 -1.42 3.36
CA PRO A 26 13.97 -0.98 3.49
C PRO A 26 15.01 -2.09 3.34
N SER A 27 14.77 -3.29 3.89
CA SER A 27 15.70 -4.42 3.73
C SER A 27 15.74 -4.91 2.29
N SER A 28 14.60 -4.91 1.60
CA SER A 28 14.50 -5.29 0.18
C SER A 28 15.17 -4.27 -0.75
N ILE A 29 15.09 -2.97 -0.44
CA ILE A 29 15.80 -1.91 -1.18
C ILE A 29 17.30 -2.05 -0.95
N LEU A 30 17.73 -2.18 0.31
CA LEU A 30 19.13 -2.38 0.66
C LEU A 30 19.72 -3.64 -0.02
N GLY A 31 18.96 -4.74 -0.06
CA GLY A 31 19.35 -5.96 -0.77
C GLY A 31 19.50 -5.78 -2.27
N SER A 32 18.72 -4.89 -2.89
CA SER A 32 18.87 -4.57 -4.32
C SER A 32 20.09 -3.70 -4.61
N VAL A 33 20.27 -2.58 -3.89
CA VAL A 33 21.35 -1.63 -4.21
C VAL A 33 22.65 -1.87 -3.46
N GLY A 34 22.67 -2.77 -2.49
CA GLY A 34 23.87 -3.23 -1.80
C GLY A 34 24.48 -2.24 -0.81
N SER A 35 24.04 -0.98 -0.71
CA SER A 35 24.58 0.00 0.26
C SER A 35 23.52 0.86 0.95
N VAL A 36 23.85 1.31 2.16
CA VAL A 36 22.95 2.10 3.02
C VAL A 36 22.73 3.50 2.44
N GLY A 37 23.80 4.12 1.96
CA GLY A 37 23.78 5.44 1.32
C GLY A 37 22.95 5.44 0.04
N ALA A 38 23.12 4.45 -0.84
CA ALA A 38 22.31 4.33 -2.05
C ALA A 38 20.82 4.11 -1.71
N SER A 39 20.53 3.27 -0.72
CA SER A 39 19.16 3.02 -0.24
C SER A 39 18.50 4.31 0.25
N LEU A 40 19.18 5.10 1.09
CA LEU A 40 18.67 6.40 1.57
C LEU A 40 18.45 7.41 0.45
N MET A 41 19.34 7.46 -0.56
CA MET A 41 19.15 8.33 -1.73
C MET A 41 17.95 7.92 -2.58
N LEU A 42 17.66 6.62 -2.68
CA LEU A 42 16.44 6.17 -3.35
C LEU A 42 15.17 6.61 -2.63
N TRP A 43 15.14 6.66 -1.29
CA TRP A 43 14.00 7.22 -0.55
C TRP A 43 13.77 8.71 -0.84
N VAL A 44 14.84 9.48 -1.04
CA VAL A 44 14.75 10.89 -1.47
C VAL A 44 14.25 10.98 -2.91
N LEU A 45 14.79 10.17 -3.82
CA LEU A 45 14.33 10.12 -5.22
C LEU A 45 12.85 9.73 -5.32
N GLY A 46 12.43 8.71 -4.57
CA GLY A 46 11.06 8.25 -4.51
C GLY A 46 10.10 9.30 -3.98
N PHE A 47 10.54 10.14 -3.02
CA PHE A 47 9.77 11.31 -2.60
C PHE A 47 9.58 12.30 -3.74
N VAL A 48 10.66 12.68 -4.44
CA VAL A 48 10.59 13.64 -5.57
C VAL A 48 9.63 13.13 -6.64
N LEU A 49 9.76 11.86 -7.03
CA LEU A 49 8.88 11.24 -8.03
C LEU A 49 7.42 11.16 -7.56
N SER A 50 7.18 10.79 -6.29
CA SER A 50 5.83 10.75 -5.71
C SER A 50 5.22 12.15 -5.62
N PHE A 51 6.02 13.17 -5.34
CA PHE A 51 5.57 14.55 -5.29
C PHE A 51 5.20 15.06 -6.69
N CYS A 52 5.99 14.75 -7.72
CA CYS A 52 5.61 15.01 -9.10
C CYS A 52 4.27 14.34 -9.47
N GLY A 53 4.11 13.05 -9.12
CA GLY A 53 2.85 12.33 -9.33
C GLY A 53 1.67 12.99 -8.61
N LEU A 54 1.85 13.37 -7.34
CA LEU A 54 0.86 14.08 -6.56
C LEU A 54 0.40 15.38 -7.23
N PHE A 55 1.33 16.20 -7.74
CA PHE A 55 0.96 17.47 -8.37
C PHE A 55 0.12 17.29 -9.64
N ILE A 56 0.42 16.27 -10.45
CA ILE A 56 -0.40 15.90 -11.61
C ILE A 56 -1.83 15.55 -11.16
N TRP A 57 -1.95 14.77 -10.08
CA TRP A 57 -3.25 14.39 -9.53
C TRP A 57 -4.00 15.51 -8.83
N LEU A 58 -3.29 16.48 -8.24
CA LEU A 58 -3.90 17.69 -7.70
C LEU A 58 -4.54 18.51 -8.81
N GLU A 59 -3.89 18.64 -9.96
CA GLU A 59 -4.47 19.33 -11.13
C GLU A 59 -5.77 18.65 -11.54
N TYR A 60 -5.73 17.33 -11.80
CA TYR A 60 -6.92 16.58 -12.19
C TYR A 60 -8.03 16.56 -11.13
N GLY A 61 -7.67 16.35 -9.86
CA GLY A 61 -8.63 16.29 -8.75
C GLY A 61 -9.27 17.63 -8.41
N THR A 62 -8.62 18.74 -8.77
CA THR A 62 -9.20 20.08 -8.60
C THR A 62 -10.06 20.51 -9.78
N ILE A 63 -9.75 20.04 -11.01
CA ILE A 63 -10.60 20.26 -12.19
C ILE A 63 -11.86 19.37 -12.15
N PHE A 64 -11.72 18.09 -11.77
CA PHE A 64 -12.79 17.10 -11.72
C PHE A 64 -12.98 16.57 -10.29
N PRO A 65 -13.60 17.36 -9.38
CA PRO A 65 -13.73 17.00 -7.96
C PRO A 65 -14.86 15.99 -7.72
N ARG A 66 -14.80 14.85 -8.40
CA ARG A 66 -15.75 13.72 -8.26
C ARG A 66 -15.01 12.43 -7.94
N SER A 67 -15.65 11.55 -7.19
CA SER A 67 -15.12 10.21 -6.90
C SER A 67 -14.83 9.42 -8.19
N GLY A 68 -13.68 8.76 -8.25
CA GLY A 68 -13.33 7.85 -9.34
C GLY A 68 -11.88 7.89 -9.82
N GLY A 69 -11.04 8.79 -9.30
CA GLY A 69 -9.59 8.82 -9.58
C GLY A 69 -9.25 8.85 -11.08
N GLU A 70 -8.25 8.07 -11.51
CA GLU A 70 -7.75 8.09 -12.89
C GLU A 70 -8.83 7.74 -13.91
N LYS A 71 -9.77 6.86 -13.57
CA LYS A 71 -10.89 6.51 -14.45
C LYS A 71 -11.65 7.77 -14.86
N VAL A 72 -11.99 8.62 -13.89
CA VAL A 72 -12.68 9.89 -14.12
C VAL A 72 -11.83 10.86 -14.94
N TYR A 73 -10.52 10.89 -14.70
CA TYR A 73 -9.61 11.82 -15.37
C TYR A 73 -9.36 11.41 -16.82
N LEU A 74 -9.13 10.13 -17.07
CA LEU A 74 -8.91 9.58 -18.40
C LEU A 74 -10.16 9.65 -19.27
N GLU A 75 -11.35 9.46 -18.71
CA GLU A 75 -12.60 9.70 -19.47
C GLU A 75 -12.79 11.16 -19.86
N ALA A 76 -12.35 12.09 -19.02
CA ALA A 76 -12.44 13.50 -19.34
C ALA A 76 -11.47 13.90 -20.46
N VAL A 77 -10.26 13.32 -20.47
CA VAL A 77 -9.21 13.58 -21.46
C VAL A 77 -9.45 12.82 -22.77
N TYR A 78 -9.75 11.52 -22.70
CA TYR A 78 -9.91 10.62 -23.84
C TYR A 78 -11.38 10.30 -24.07
N GLN A 79 -12.04 11.17 -24.82
CA GLN A 79 -13.47 11.04 -25.12
C GLN A 79 -13.78 10.03 -26.24
N LYS A 80 -12.77 9.60 -27.01
CA LYS A 80 -12.92 8.67 -28.13
C LYS A 80 -11.82 7.59 -28.14
N PRO A 81 -12.15 6.31 -28.38
CA PRO A 81 -13.52 5.77 -28.47
C PRO A 81 -14.27 5.87 -27.14
N LYS A 82 -15.60 5.95 -27.21
CA LYS A 82 -16.44 6.00 -26.01
C LYS A 82 -16.15 4.75 -25.17
N TYR A 83 -15.98 4.92 -23.87
CA TYR A 83 -15.59 3.87 -22.93
C TYR A 83 -14.15 3.37 -23.07
N LEU A 84 -13.23 4.04 -23.78
CA LEU A 84 -11.83 3.60 -23.85
C LEU A 84 -11.24 3.43 -22.45
N ALA A 85 -11.33 4.48 -21.62
CA ALA A 85 -10.88 4.42 -20.24
C ALA A 85 -11.66 3.34 -19.49
N THR A 86 -12.99 3.32 -19.54
CA THR A 86 -13.80 2.29 -18.87
C THR A 86 -13.42 0.85 -19.25
N VAL A 87 -13.10 0.59 -20.53
CA VAL A 87 -12.73 -0.73 -21.07
C VAL A 87 -11.29 -1.08 -20.72
N ILE A 88 -10.34 -0.15 -20.85
CA ILE A 88 -8.98 -0.35 -20.31
C ILE A 88 -9.08 -0.66 -18.82
N PHE A 89 -9.97 0.06 -18.12
CA PHE A 89 -10.20 -0.09 -16.70
C PHE A 89 -10.82 -1.47 -16.36
N ALA A 90 -11.82 -1.91 -17.12
CA ALA A 90 -12.45 -3.21 -16.93
C ALA A 90 -11.54 -4.37 -17.36
N MET A 91 -10.80 -4.24 -18.46
CA MET A 91 -9.94 -5.29 -19.02
C MET A 91 -8.78 -5.59 -18.10
N VAL A 92 -8.09 -4.56 -17.61
CA VAL A 92 -7.05 -4.79 -16.63
C VAL A 92 -7.69 -5.36 -15.36
N ALA A 93 -8.89 -4.91 -14.91
CA ALA A 93 -9.61 -5.48 -13.72
C ALA A 93 -9.84 -6.99 -13.83
N ILE A 94 -10.15 -7.43 -15.04
CA ILE A 94 -10.42 -8.84 -15.34
C ILE A 94 -9.10 -9.62 -15.55
N LEU A 95 -8.10 -9.03 -16.19
CA LEU A 95 -6.86 -9.72 -16.60
C LEU A 95 -5.77 -9.72 -15.50
N LEU A 96 -5.75 -8.71 -14.65
CA LEU A 96 -4.71 -8.46 -13.64
C LEU A 96 -5.30 -8.43 -12.22
N GLY A 97 -6.62 -8.66 -12.06
CA GLY A 97 -7.30 -8.90 -10.78
C GLY A 97 -6.96 -10.26 -10.17
N PHE A 98 -5.74 -10.75 -10.39
CA PHE A 98 -5.18 -11.93 -9.76
C PHE A 98 -4.00 -11.47 -8.94
N THR A 99 -3.95 -11.74 -7.62
CA THR A 99 -2.72 -11.92 -6.81
C THR A 99 -2.98 -12.01 -5.30
N ALA A 100 -3.18 -13.21 -4.74
CA ALA A 100 -3.18 -13.43 -3.27
C ALA A 100 -1.93 -14.21 -2.86
N SER A 101 -1.07 -13.64 -2.02
CA SER A 101 -0.18 -14.43 -1.17
C SER A 101 0.47 -13.59 -0.08
N GLY A 102 0.66 -14.22 1.08
CA GLY A 102 1.54 -13.74 2.15
C GLY A 102 0.83 -13.28 3.41
N ILE A 103 -0.02 -14.11 4.03
CA ILE A 103 -0.60 -13.79 5.34
C ILE A 103 0.13 -14.51 6.49
N LEU A 104 0.88 -15.60 6.28
CA LEU A 104 1.35 -16.42 7.42
C LEU A 104 2.81 -16.90 7.42
N VAL A 105 3.77 -16.10 6.95
CA VAL A 105 5.21 -16.40 7.20
C VAL A 105 5.69 -15.91 8.58
N ALA A 106 4.92 -15.05 9.27
CA ALA A 106 5.38 -14.35 10.47
C ALA A 106 5.25 -15.12 11.81
N ALA A 107 4.65 -16.31 11.84
CA ALA A 107 4.42 -17.08 13.07
C ALA A 107 5.40 -18.25 13.30
N GLY A 108 6.43 -18.38 12.44
CA GLY A 108 7.44 -19.44 12.56
C GLY A 108 6.89 -20.87 12.39
N HIS A 109 5.69 -21.00 11.82
CA HIS A 109 5.09 -22.28 11.43
C HIS A 109 4.72 -22.18 9.96
N GLU A 110 5.15 -23.14 9.14
CA GLU A 110 4.60 -23.29 7.80
C GLU A 110 3.13 -23.66 7.93
N ALA A 111 2.25 -22.68 7.75
CA ALA A 111 0.83 -22.96 7.71
C ALA A 111 0.51 -23.76 6.46
N GLY A 112 -0.25 -24.84 6.62
CA GLY A 112 -0.76 -25.59 5.48
C GLY A 112 -1.54 -24.67 4.54
N ARG A 113 -1.40 -24.88 3.23
CA ARG A 113 -2.06 -24.09 2.17
C ARG A 113 -3.52 -23.73 2.45
N TRP A 114 -4.31 -24.68 2.95
CA TRP A 114 -5.72 -24.49 3.23
C TRP A 114 -5.99 -23.67 4.48
N THR A 115 -5.07 -23.66 5.45
CA THR A 115 -5.10 -22.79 6.61
C THR A 115 -4.89 -21.34 6.20
N GLU A 116 -3.87 -21.06 5.37
CA GLU A 116 -3.63 -19.71 4.85
C GLU A 116 -4.81 -19.19 4.02
N ARG A 117 -5.35 -20.02 3.13
CA ARG A 117 -6.54 -19.69 2.33
C ARG A 117 -7.77 -19.46 3.21
N GLY A 118 -7.98 -20.31 4.22
CA GLY A 118 -9.10 -20.19 5.16
C GLY A 118 -9.04 -18.88 5.94
N ILE A 119 -7.85 -18.48 6.41
CA ILE A 119 -7.63 -17.20 7.09
C ILE A 119 -7.89 -16.04 6.12
N ALA A 120 -7.33 -16.08 4.91
CA ALA A 120 -7.52 -15.03 3.90
C ALA A 120 -9.01 -14.85 3.55
N LEU A 121 -9.74 -15.95 3.35
CA LEU A 121 -11.18 -15.96 3.12
C LEU A 121 -11.92 -15.35 4.33
N GLY A 122 -11.65 -15.84 5.54
CA GLY A 122 -12.28 -15.34 6.76
C GLY A 122 -12.11 -13.83 6.94
N VAL A 123 -10.90 -13.33 6.70
CA VAL A 123 -10.59 -11.90 6.72
C VAL A 123 -11.40 -11.15 5.66
N ILE A 124 -11.37 -11.55 4.39
CA ILE A 124 -12.04 -10.76 3.35
C ILE A 124 -13.56 -10.76 3.49
N PHE A 125 -14.15 -11.86 3.95
CA PHE A 125 -15.57 -11.93 4.28
C PHE A 125 -15.90 -11.01 5.46
N PHE A 126 -15.12 -11.07 6.55
CA PHE A 126 -15.29 -10.18 7.70
C PHE A 126 -15.23 -8.70 7.28
N VAL A 127 -14.25 -8.34 6.46
CA VAL A 127 -14.05 -6.97 5.96
C VAL A 127 -15.22 -6.48 5.13
N THR A 128 -15.68 -7.32 4.20
CA THR A 128 -16.79 -7.03 3.30
C THR A 128 -18.08 -6.82 4.09
N LEU A 129 -18.35 -7.70 5.07
CA LEU A 129 -19.52 -7.58 5.94
C LEU A 129 -19.43 -6.35 6.85
N LEU A 130 -18.26 -6.08 7.44
CA LEU A 130 -18.04 -4.93 8.31
C LEU A 130 -18.27 -3.61 7.56
N HIS A 131 -17.67 -3.45 6.38
CA HIS A 131 -17.81 -2.23 5.57
C HIS A 131 -19.16 -2.14 4.86
N GLY A 132 -19.79 -3.27 4.54
CA GLY A 132 -21.10 -3.32 3.88
C GLY A 132 -22.27 -3.06 4.81
N LEU A 133 -22.29 -3.73 5.96
CA LEU A 133 -23.43 -3.74 6.89
C LEU A 133 -23.30 -2.68 7.99
N VAL A 134 -22.09 -2.41 8.45
CA VAL A 134 -21.82 -1.47 9.56
C VAL A 134 -20.65 -0.53 9.24
N PRO A 135 -20.71 0.23 8.13
CA PRO A 135 -19.59 1.02 7.58
C PRO A 135 -18.93 1.95 8.60
N ARG A 136 -19.70 2.50 9.55
CA ARG A 136 -19.18 3.38 10.61
C ARG A 136 -18.12 2.70 11.48
N TYR A 137 -18.35 1.45 11.88
CA TYR A 137 -17.37 0.69 12.66
C TYR A 137 -16.19 0.23 11.80
N GLY A 138 -16.41 -0.04 10.51
CA GLY A 138 -15.33 -0.29 9.55
C GLY A 138 -14.35 0.88 9.44
N VAL A 139 -14.86 2.10 9.33
CA VAL A 139 -14.04 3.32 9.32
C VAL A 139 -13.33 3.51 10.65
N TYR A 140 -14.00 3.35 11.81
CA TYR A 140 -13.33 3.47 13.12
C TYR A 140 -12.20 2.47 13.33
N LEU A 141 -12.39 1.22 12.90
CA LEU A 141 -11.33 0.21 12.96
C LEU A 141 -10.14 0.60 12.07
N MET A 142 -10.42 1.09 10.86
CA MET A 142 -9.37 1.54 9.94
C MET A 142 -8.59 2.73 10.51
N ASP A 143 -9.28 3.74 11.05
CA ASP A 143 -8.66 4.93 11.65
C ASP A 143 -7.78 4.54 12.85
N ALA A 144 -8.28 3.66 13.72
CA ALA A 144 -7.52 3.16 14.87
C ALA A 144 -6.24 2.43 14.42
N LEU A 145 -6.33 1.55 13.42
CA LEU A 145 -5.18 0.84 12.87
C LEU A 145 -4.18 1.78 12.18
N SER A 146 -4.65 2.82 11.49
CA SER A 146 -3.75 3.81 10.87
C SER A 146 -3.07 4.70 11.91
N MET A 147 -3.77 5.12 12.96
CA MET A 147 -3.17 5.84 14.08
C MET A 147 -2.10 5.00 14.79
N PHE A 148 -2.37 3.72 15.00
CA PHE A 148 -1.42 2.81 15.64
C PHE A 148 -0.10 2.69 14.86
N LYS A 149 -0.14 2.65 13.52
CA LYS A 149 1.09 2.66 12.69
C LYS A 149 1.91 3.92 12.89
N ILE A 150 1.26 5.06 12.94
CA ILE A 150 1.93 6.35 13.15
C ILE A 150 2.61 6.34 14.52
N VAL A 151 1.95 5.82 15.55
CA VAL A 151 2.53 5.67 16.90
C VAL A 151 3.76 4.76 16.88
N ILE A 152 3.69 3.59 16.23
CA ILE A 152 4.85 2.70 16.09
C ILE A 152 5.98 3.39 15.32
N LEU A 153 5.68 4.07 14.22
CA LEU A 153 6.68 4.74 13.41
C LEU A 153 7.38 5.86 14.18
N LEU A 154 6.62 6.65 14.94
CA LEU A 154 7.18 7.65 15.85
C LEU A 154 8.03 7.00 16.94
N PHE A 155 7.57 5.89 17.51
CA PHE A 155 8.34 5.14 18.51
C PHE A 155 9.67 4.64 17.95
N VAL A 156 9.69 4.10 16.72
CA VAL A 156 10.92 3.72 16.00
C VAL A 156 11.83 4.93 15.83
N VAL A 157 11.30 6.06 15.37
CA VAL A 157 12.08 7.28 15.18
C VAL A 157 12.72 7.74 16.49
N PHE A 158 11.94 7.93 17.57
CA PHE A 158 12.47 8.36 18.86
C PHE A 158 13.48 7.38 19.44
N THR A 159 13.21 6.08 19.34
CA THR A 159 14.13 5.04 19.79
C THR A 159 15.42 5.06 18.97
N GLY A 160 15.35 5.26 17.65
CA GLY A 160 16.51 5.42 16.79
C GLY A 160 17.41 6.60 17.18
N TRP A 161 16.82 7.73 17.58
CA TRP A 161 17.59 8.86 18.13
C TRP A 161 18.29 8.50 19.45
N VAL A 162 17.65 7.72 20.32
CA VAL A 162 18.28 7.24 21.56
C VAL A 162 19.43 6.27 21.25
N VAL A 163 19.26 5.37 20.28
CA VAL A 163 20.32 4.47 19.79
C VAL A 163 21.49 5.27 19.23
N LEU A 164 21.24 6.24 18.35
CA LEU A 164 22.27 7.13 17.80
C LEU A 164 22.98 7.98 18.85
N SER A 165 22.35 8.24 20.00
CA SER A 165 23.00 8.96 21.10
C SER A 165 24.04 8.12 21.87
N GLY A 166 24.18 6.82 21.55
CA GLY A 166 25.09 5.90 22.24
C GLY A 166 24.64 5.52 23.65
N ARG A 167 23.36 5.75 23.99
CA ARG A 167 22.78 5.48 25.32
C ARG A 167 22.09 4.11 25.42
N THR A 168 22.37 3.21 24.48
CA THR A 168 21.83 1.86 24.42
C THR A 168 22.97 0.84 24.42
N HIS A 169 22.64 -0.45 24.45
CA HIS A 169 23.62 -1.53 24.36
C HIS A 169 24.10 -1.82 22.93
N ILE A 170 23.67 -1.04 21.94
CA ILE A 170 24.15 -1.15 20.56
C ILE A 170 25.58 -0.61 20.51
N GLU A 171 26.56 -1.47 20.21
CA GLU A 171 28.00 -1.14 20.32
C GLU A 171 28.43 0.00 19.40
N ASP A 172 28.01 -0.02 18.13
CA ASP A 172 28.39 0.99 17.14
C ASP A 172 27.21 1.43 16.25
N PRO A 173 26.36 2.35 16.74
CA PRO A 173 25.19 2.82 16.00
C PRO A 173 25.53 3.64 14.75
N HIS A 174 26.81 4.00 14.55
CA HIS A 174 27.27 4.78 13.40
C HIS A 174 27.93 3.93 12.31
N ALA A 175 28.10 2.61 12.52
CA ALA A 175 28.81 1.68 11.63
C ALA A 175 28.39 1.83 10.16
N ASN A 176 27.09 1.74 9.91
CA ASN A 176 26.51 1.79 8.56
C ASN A 176 26.65 3.16 7.86
N PHE A 177 26.97 4.23 8.59
CA PHE A 177 26.99 5.60 8.05
C PHE A 177 28.39 6.10 7.70
N ARG A 178 29.47 5.48 8.20
CA ARG A 178 30.86 5.95 7.93
C ARG A 178 31.25 5.77 6.46
N ASN A 179 30.98 4.59 5.89
CA ASN A 179 31.17 4.28 4.48
C ASN A 179 29.83 3.93 3.84
N ALA A 180 28.85 4.83 3.93
CA ALA A 180 27.46 4.51 3.60
C ALA A 180 27.26 3.94 2.19
N PHE A 181 28.10 4.34 1.22
CA PHE A 181 28.02 3.89 -0.18
C PHE A 181 28.87 2.64 -0.49
N GLU A 182 29.51 2.03 0.51
CA GLU A 182 30.34 0.84 0.32
C GLU A 182 29.49 -0.38 -0.09
N GLY A 183 29.93 -1.04 -1.16
CA GLY A 183 29.22 -2.16 -1.77
C GLY A 183 27.98 -1.76 -2.56
N SER A 184 27.89 -0.49 -3.01
CA SER A 184 26.81 -0.07 -3.91
C SER A 184 26.84 -0.87 -5.21
N SER A 185 25.67 -1.28 -5.69
CA SER A 185 25.55 -1.89 -7.01
C SER A 185 25.97 -0.90 -8.11
N HIS A 186 26.46 -1.46 -9.22
CA HIS A 186 26.74 -0.76 -10.46
C HIS A 186 25.74 -1.10 -11.58
N SER A 187 24.77 -1.98 -11.30
CA SER A 187 23.73 -2.39 -12.24
C SER A 187 22.58 -1.38 -12.26
N SER A 188 22.25 -0.84 -13.43
CA SER A 188 21.07 0.02 -13.60
C SER A 188 19.76 -0.70 -13.28
N ASN A 189 19.69 -2.01 -13.52
CA ASN A 189 18.53 -2.83 -13.21
C ASN A 189 18.26 -2.86 -11.69
N ASP A 190 19.30 -2.95 -10.88
CA ASP A 190 19.17 -3.00 -9.42
C ASP A 190 18.57 -1.70 -8.87
N TYR A 191 19.02 -0.55 -9.40
CA TYR A 191 18.45 0.75 -9.04
C TYR A 191 17.03 0.94 -9.57
N ALA A 192 16.72 0.45 -10.78
CA ALA A 192 15.37 0.50 -11.32
C ALA A 192 14.39 -0.28 -10.44
N THR A 193 14.71 -1.55 -10.16
CA THR A 193 13.94 -2.44 -9.29
C THR A 193 13.79 -1.84 -7.88
N ALA A 194 14.86 -1.30 -7.31
CA ALA A 194 14.80 -0.65 -6.00
C ALA A 194 13.96 0.64 -5.99
N THR A 195 13.97 1.39 -7.09
CA THR A 195 13.11 2.58 -7.25
C THR A 195 11.64 2.19 -7.24
N PHE A 196 11.25 1.09 -7.90
CA PHE A 196 9.86 0.61 -7.83
C PHE A 196 9.45 0.21 -6.42
N LYS A 197 10.34 -0.47 -5.68
CA LYS A 197 10.11 -0.80 -4.27
C LYS A 197 9.90 0.45 -3.41
N VAL A 198 10.68 1.51 -3.62
CA VAL A 198 10.49 2.79 -2.90
C VAL A 198 9.18 3.46 -3.29
N LEU A 199 8.86 3.53 -4.58
CA LEU A 199 7.61 4.12 -5.06
C LEU A 199 6.40 3.38 -4.50
N TYR A 200 6.48 2.05 -4.40
CA TYR A 200 5.48 1.22 -3.73
C TYR A 200 5.32 1.61 -2.25
N ALA A 201 6.42 1.89 -1.53
CA ALA A 201 6.33 2.29 -0.13
C ALA A 201 5.69 3.67 0.08
N TYR A 202 5.82 4.58 -0.90
CA TYR A 202 5.17 5.90 -0.91
C TYR A 202 3.74 5.88 -1.48
N ASP A 203 3.27 4.76 -1.99
CA ASP A 203 1.94 4.66 -2.60
C ASP A 203 0.82 5.04 -1.62
N GLY A 204 -0.25 5.63 -2.16
CA GLY A 204 -1.45 5.99 -1.41
C GLY A 204 -1.75 7.49 -1.33
N TRP A 205 -0.89 8.34 -1.87
CA TRP A 205 -1.13 9.79 -1.98
C TRP A 205 -2.28 10.15 -2.94
N SER A 206 -2.65 9.25 -3.85
CA SER A 206 -3.79 9.40 -4.76
C SER A 206 -5.15 8.97 -4.16
N ASN A 207 -5.16 8.35 -2.98
CA ASN A 207 -6.35 7.67 -2.44
C ASN A 207 -7.58 8.57 -2.27
N VAL A 208 -7.34 9.82 -1.86
CA VAL A 208 -8.40 10.81 -1.63
C VAL A 208 -9.18 11.13 -2.91
N ASN A 209 -8.54 11.01 -4.08
CA ASN A 209 -9.14 11.27 -5.39
C ASN A 209 -10.22 10.23 -5.78
N TYR A 210 -10.24 9.04 -5.15
CA TYR A 210 -11.27 8.04 -5.39
C TYR A 210 -12.55 8.27 -4.57
N VAL A 211 -12.49 9.08 -3.52
CA VAL A 211 -13.60 9.30 -2.58
C VAL A 211 -13.95 10.79 -2.43
N LEU A 212 -13.64 11.62 -3.44
CA LEU A 212 -13.83 13.07 -3.37
C LEU A 212 -15.28 13.50 -3.09
N ASN A 213 -16.28 12.71 -3.48
CA ASN A 213 -17.68 13.02 -3.17
C ASN A 213 -17.99 13.01 -1.66
N ASP A 214 -17.20 12.27 -0.88
CA ASP A 214 -17.34 12.17 0.58
C ASP A 214 -16.45 13.20 1.32
N VAL A 215 -15.64 13.96 0.59
CA VAL A 215 -14.71 14.96 1.14
C VAL A 215 -15.37 16.33 1.20
N LYS A 216 -15.36 16.96 2.39
CA LYS A 216 -15.79 18.36 2.53
C LYS A 216 -14.77 19.29 1.87
N ASN A 217 -15.24 20.19 0.99
CA ASN A 217 -14.41 21.15 0.25
C ASN A 217 -13.21 20.47 -0.47
N PRO A 218 -13.47 19.54 -1.41
CA PRO A 218 -12.45 18.65 -1.98
C PRO A 218 -11.24 19.38 -2.55
N VAL A 219 -11.44 20.47 -3.29
CA VAL A 219 -10.35 21.28 -3.87
C VAL A 219 -9.40 21.84 -2.82
N ARG A 220 -9.94 22.42 -1.74
CA ARG A 220 -9.11 22.99 -0.66
C ARG A 220 -8.40 21.89 0.11
N THR A 221 -9.10 20.80 0.38
CA THR A 221 -8.54 19.63 1.09
C THR A 221 -7.39 19.02 0.31
N LEU A 222 -7.55 18.78 -0.99
CA LEU A 222 -6.50 18.26 -1.87
C LEU A 222 -5.24 19.14 -1.84
N LYS A 223 -5.40 20.46 -2.04
CA LYS A 223 -4.27 21.41 -2.10
C LYS A 223 -3.45 21.50 -0.82
N ILE A 224 -4.03 21.18 0.33
CA ILE A 224 -3.39 21.30 1.64
C ILE A 224 -2.95 19.91 2.14
N ALA A 225 -3.88 18.97 2.22
CA ALA A 225 -3.66 17.65 2.82
C ALA A 225 -2.70 16.79 2.01
N GLY A 226 -2.76 16.85 0.67
CA GLY A 226 -1.87 16.06 -0.20
C GLY A 226 -0.40 16.38 0.03
N PRO A 227 0.06 17.62 -0.25
CA PRO A 227 1.47 17.97 -0.10
C PRO A 227 1.98 17.87 1.34
N LEU A 228 1.18 18.31 2.33
CA LEU A 228 1.57 18.19 3.75
C LEU A 228 1.66 16.73 4.18
N GLY A 229 0.71 15.90 3.76
CA GLY A 229 0.71 14.48 4.08
C GLY A 229 1.94 13.78 3.54
N LEU A 230 2.19 13.91 2.24
CA LEU A 230 3.36 13.29 1.61
C LEU A 230 4.69 13.80 2.22
N GLY A 231 4.81 15.10 2.49
CA GLY A 231 5.99 15.67 3.13
C GLY A 231 6.25 15.12 4.54
N VAL A 232 5.22 15.00 5.38
CA VAL A 232 5.34 14.40 6.72
C VAL A 232 5.73 12.93 6.62
N VAL A 233 5.12 12.16 5.71
CA VAL A 233 5.46 10.76 5.50
C VAL A 233 6.92 10.59 5.11
N THR A 234 7.41 11.39 4.16
CA THR A 234 8.83 11.36 3.75
C THR A 234 9.78 11.61 4.92
N ILE A 235 9.50 12.61 5.76
CA ILE A 235 10.34 12.89 6.93
C ILE A 235 10.34 11.68 7.87
N LEU A 236 9.17 11.12 8.19
CA LEU A 236 9.08 9.95 9.07
C LEU A 236 9.76 8.72 8.47
N TYR A 237 9.64 8.49 7.16
CA TYR A 237 10.28 7.38 6.47
C TYR A 237 11.79 7.51 6.45
N MET A 238 12.33 8.71 6.19
CA MET A 238 13.77 8.95 6.26
C MET A 238 14.30 8.72 7.67
N LEU A 239 13.63 9.27 8.68
CA LEU A 239 14.03 9.09 10.07
C LEU A 239 13.93 7.62 10.53
N ALA A 240 12.92 6.89 10.07
CA ALA A 240 12.77 5.47 10.37
C ALA A 240 13.86 4.63 9.69
N ASN A 241 14.21 4.88 8.43
CA ASN A 241 15.33 4.20 7.76
C ASN A 241 16.65 4.46 8.50
N VAL A 242 16.89 5.70 8.92
CA VAL A 242 18.07 6.03 9.74
C VAL A 242 18.04 5.28 11.07
N ALA A 243 16.89 5.21 11.75
CA ALA A 243 16.74 4.45 12.99
C ALA A 243 17.04 2.94 12.78
N TYR A 244 16.52 2.35 11.71
CA TYR A 244 16.77 0.95 11.35
C TYR A 244 18.25 0.68 11.11
N PHE A 245 18.91 1.51 10.29
CA PHE A 245 20.33 1.35 9.99
C PHE A 245 21.25 1.73 11.16
N ALA A 246 20.76 2.45 12.17
CA ALA A 246 21.50 2.69 13.40
C ALA A 246 21.44 1.51 14.37
N ALA A 247 20.32 0.78 14.41
CA ALA A 247 20.13 -0.33 15.36
C ALA A 247 20.58 -1.70 14.85
N THR A 248 20.74 -1.85 13.54
CA THR A 248 21.04 -3.15 12.91
C THR A 248 22.11 -2.96 11.84
N ILE A 249 23.18 -3.76 11.89
CA ILE A 249 24.27 -3.70 10.92
C ILE A 249 23.82 -4.21 9.55
N LYS A 250 24.38 -3.65 8.46
CA LYS A 250 24.03 -4.00 7.07
C LYS A 250 24.03 -5.52 6.81
N ALA A 251 25.06 -6.23 7.27
CA ALA A 251 25.19 -7.68 7.04
C ALA A 251 24.01 -8.46 7.63
N GLU A 252 23.60 -8.14 8.86
CA GLU A 252 22.46 -8.78 9.52
C GLU A 252 21.14 -8.50 8.79
N ILE A 253 20.95 -7.28 8.27
CA ILE A 253 19.74 -6.94 7.49
C ILE A 253 19.66 -7.80 6.21
N LEU A 254 20.79 -8.06 5.56
CA LEU A 254 20.86 -8.82 4.31
C LEU A 254 20.71 -10.34 4.55
N GLU A 255 21.22 -10.86 5.66
CA GLU A 255 21.27 -12.30 5.94
C GLU A 255 20.04 -12.83 6.66
N SER A 256 19.39 -12.02 7.50
CA SER A 256 18.38 -12.50 8.44
C SER A 256 17.07 -13.01 7.82
N GLY A 257 16.77 -12.61 6.58
CA GLY A 257 15.52 -12.97 5.89
C GLY A 257 14.23 -12.42 6.54
N VAL A 258 14.33 -11.64 7.61
CA VAL A 258 13.19 -10.99 8.28
C VAL A 258 13.12 -9.50 7.94
N THR A 259 11.99 -8.88 8.25
CA THR A 259 11.80 -7.45 7.99
C THR A 259 12.76 -6.60 8.81
N VAL A 260 13.24 -5.47 8.26
CA VAL A 260 14.15 -4.58 8.99
C VAL A 260 13.57 -4.09 10.31
N ALA A 261 12.25 -3.89 10.37
CA ALA A 261 11.60 -3.46 11.60
C ALA A 261 11.65 -4.55 12.68
N ALA A 262 11.48 -5.82 12.30
CA ALA A 262 11.60 -6.93 13.25
C ALA A 262 13.01 -7.00 13.86
N LEU A 263 14.06 -6.84 13.03
CA LEU A 263 15.45 -6.77 13.50
C LEU A 263 15.70 -5.58 14.41
N PHE A 264 15.15 -4.42 14.08
CA PHE A 264 15.25 -3.24 14.94
C PHE A 264 14.70 -3.55 16.34
N PHE A 265 13.49 -4.13 16.42
CA PHE A 265 12.89 -4.46 17.72
C PHE A 265 13.64 -5.58 18.44
N LYS A 266 14.16 -6.56 17.71
CA LYS A 266 15.02 -7.62 18.26
C LYS A 266 16.28 -7.03 18.88
N ASN A 267 17.02 -6.23 18.13
CA ASN A 267 18.31 -5.72 18.55
C ASN A 267 18.17 -4.71 19.68
N VAL A 268 17.10 -3.90 19.70
CA VAL A 268 16.91 -2.87 20.72
C VAL A 268 16.18 -3.40 21.97
N PHE A 269 15.28 -4.37 21.85
CA PHE A 269 14.40 -4.79 22.96
C PHE A 269 14.36 -6.31 23.22
N GLY A 270 15.03 -7.11 22.38
CA GLY A 270 15.10 -8.57 22.49
C GLY A 270 14.00 -9.34 21.74
N ASP A 271 14.11 -10.67 21.75
CA ASP A 271 13.29 -11.58 20.92
C ASP A 271 11.78 -11.50 21.19
N LYS A 272 11.37 -11.13 22.41
CA LYS A 272 9.94 -10.95 22.73
C LYS A 272 9.34 -9.77 21.95
N ALA A 273 10.11 -8.71 21.78
CA ALA A 273 9.68 -7.52 21.05
C ALA A 273 9.66 -7.76 19.54
N GLU A 274 10.62 -8.53 19.02
CA GLU A 274 10.63 -9.02 17.63
C GLU A 274 9.32 -9.75 17.30
N LYS A 275 8.95 -10.75 18.12
CA LYS A 275 7.73 -11.54 17.92
C LYS A 275 6.47 -10.68 18.03
N ALA A 276 6.43 -9.75 18.97
CA ALA A 276 5.31 -8.83 19.09
C ALA A 276 5.14 -8.01 17.81
N LEU A 277 6.23 -7.42 17.30
CA LEU A 277 6.19 -6.66 16.05
C LEU A 277 5.85 -7.53 14.84
N ALA A 278 6.42 -8.73 14.72
CA ALA A 278 6.10 -9.66 13.63
C ALA A 278 4.61 -10.01 13.60
N VAL A 279 4.01 -10.27 14.78
CA VAL A 279 2.56 -10.45 14.92
C VAL A 279 1.80 -9.19 14.53
N PHE A 280 2.26 -7.98 14.89
CA PHE A 280 1.60 -6.73 14.50
C PHE A 280 1.67 -6.46 13.01
N VAL A 281 2.85 -6.64 12.40
CA VAL A 281 3.04 -6.53 10.95
C VAL A 281 2.15 -7.55 10.25
N ALA A 282 2.08 -8.79 10.73
CA ALA A 282 1.21 -9.83 10.18
C ALA A 282 -0.29 -9.56 10.37
N LEU A 283 -0.72 -9.08 11.55
CA LEU A 283 -2.09 -8.65 11.82
C LEU A 283 -2.49 -7.46 10.97
N ARG A 284 -1.52 -6.59 10.66
CA ARG A 284 -1.72 -5.51 9.71
C ARG A 284 -1.76 -6.05 8.28
N MET A 285 -0.94 -7.04 7.92
CA MET A 285 -1.01 -7.72 6.63
C MET A 285 -2.36 -8.47 6.46
N SER A 286 -2.97 -8.92 7.55
CA SER A 286 -4.32 -9.50 7.54
C SER A 286 -5.42 -8.46 7.78
N SER A 287 -5.11 -7.17 7.83
CA SER A 287 -6.12 -6.14 8.06
C SER A 287 -6.91 -5.82 6.78
N PRO A 288 -8.17 -5.35 6.93
CA PRO A 288 -9.04 -4.92 5.83
C PRO A 288 -8.36 -4.14 4.71
N SER A 289 -7.52 -3.17 5.07
CA SER A 289 -6.88 -2.27 4.12
C SER A 289 -5.59 -2.84 3.52
N TYR A 290 -4.99 -3.89 4.09
CA TYR A 290 -3.82 -4.54 3.50
C TYR A 290 -4.17 -5.77 2.64
N VAL A 291 -5.12 -6.61 3.08
CA VAL A 291 -5.60 -7.70 2.21
C VAL A 291 -6.24 -7.10 0.96
N ALA A 292 -6.92 -5.96 1.09
CA ALA A 292 -7.25 -5.10 -0.03
C ALA A 292 -6.01 -4.67 -0.82
N SER A 293 -4.96 -4.09 -0.21
CA SER A 293 -3.75 -3.64 -0.92
C SER A 293 -2.99 -4.71 -1.68
N THR A 294 -2.76 -5.88 -1.09
CA THR A 294 -1.88 -6.92 -1.65
C THR A 294 -2.59 -7.77 -2.69
N LEU A 295 -3.92 -7.95 -2.55
CA LEU A 295 -4.78 -8.50 -3.61
C LEU A 295 -4.91 -7.57 -4.82
N MET A 296 -4.53 -6.30 -4.66
CA MET A 296 -4.71 -5.22 -5.62
C MET A 296 -3.39 -4.62 -6.16
N ALA A 297 -2.24 -4.91 -5.53
CA ALA A 297 -0.96 -4.29 -5.83
C ALA A 297 -0.35 -4.63 -7.21
N VAL A 298 -0.90 -5.61 -7.92
CA VAL A 298 -0.46 -5.99 -9.27
C VAL A 298 -1.27 -5.31 -10.37
N HIS A 299 -2.33 -4.62 -10.00
CA HIS A 299 -3.25 -4.04 -10.94
C HIS A 299 -2.88 -2.59 -11.28
N PRO A 300 -2.58 -2.23 -12.55
CA PRO A 300 -2.45 -0.83 -13.00
C PRO A 300 -3.65 0.06 -12.66
N LEU A 301 -4.78 -0.53 -12.26
CA LEU A 301 -5.97 0.20 -11.86
C LEU A 301 -6.40 -0.07 -10.42
N ASP A 302 -5.77 -1.00 -9.68
CA ASP A 302 -6.08 -1.23 -8.26
C ASP A 302 -4.95 -0.67 -7.39
N ARG A 303 -4.57 0.57 -7.70
CA ARG A 303 -4.15 1.52 -6.66
C ARG A 303 -5.32 1.93 -5.75
N TYR A 304 -6.28 1.03 -5.52
CA TYR A 304 -7.46 1.24 -4.68
C TYR A 304 -7.16 0.87 -3.23
N HIS A 305 -6.41 1.71 -2.52
CA HIS A 305 -6.21 1.49 -1.08
C HIS A 305 -7.39 2.04 -0.27
N GLN A 306 -8.47 1.26 -0.30
CA GLN A 306 -9.52 1.03 0.71
C GLN A 306 -10.63 0.24 0.01
N THR A 307 -11.05 -0.90 0.55
CA THR A 307 -12.17 -1.70 0.01
C THR A 307 -13.42 -0.83 -0.27
N PHE A 308 -13.61 0.22 0.53
CA PHE A 308 -14.63 1.24 0.35
C PHE A 308 -14.45 2.13 -0.89
N ALA A 309 -13.22 2.53 -1.23
CA ALA A 309 -12.94 3.30 -2.45
C ALA A 309 -13.14 2.46 -3.71
N ALA A 310 -12.64 1.22 -3.71
CA ALA A 310 -12.82 0.27 -4.82
C ALA A 310 -14.32 0.02 -5.10
N SER A 311 -15.11 -0.19 -4.06
CA SER A 311 -16.55 -0.40 -4.21
C SER A 311 -17.30 0.83 -4.73
N ARG A 312 -16.83 2.05 -4.46
CA ARG A 312 -17.35 3.28 -5.10
C ARG A 312 -17.04 3.30 -6.58
N VAL A 313 -15.84 2.91 -7.00
CA VAL A 313 -15.51 2.85 -8.44
C VAL A 313 -16.34 1.79 -9.14
N ASN A 314 -16.48 0.59 -8.58
CA ASN A 314 -17.35 -0.46 -9.12
C ASN A 314 -18.81 0.02 -9.25
N GLN A 315 -19.29 0.80 -8.28
CA GLN A 315 -20.61 1.40 -8.33
C GLN A 315 -20.74 2.44 -9.47
N GLU A 316 -19.73 3.29 -9.69
CA GLU A 316 -19.73 4.25 -10.80
C GLU A 316 -19.67 3.53 -12.17
N LEU A 317 -18.91 2.45 -12.29
CA LEU A 317 -18.90 1.60 -13.50
C LEU A 317 -20.29 1.03 -13.80
N ALA A 318 -20.99 0.55 -12.76
CA ALA A 318 -22.35 0.06 -12.90
C ALA A 318 -23.34 1.16 -13.34
N LYS A 319 -23.24 2.37 -12.75
CA LYS A 319 -24.09 3.53 -13.14
C LYS A 319 -23.94 3.92 -14.60
N GLU A 320 -22.77 3.66 -15.20
CA GLU A 320 -22.48 4.02 -16.59
C GLU A 320 -22.87 2.96 -17.62
N GLY A 321 -23.46 1.86 -17.18
CA GLY A 321 -23.97 0.83 -18.09
C GLY A 321 -23.00 -0.30 -18.38
N VAL A 322 -21.88 -0.43 -17.65
CA VAL A 322 -21.01 -1.62 -17.76
C VAL A 322 -21.85 -2.85 -17.42
N PRO A 323 -22.02 -3.82 -18.33
CA PRO A 323 -22.97 -4.91 -18.13
C PRO A 323 -22.47 -5.83 -17.01
N LEU A 324 -23.21 -5.84 -15.89
CA LEU A 324 -22.97 -6.74 -14.76
C LEU A 324 -24.12 -7.75 -14.63
N PRO A 325 -23.87 -8.96 -14.08
CA PRO A 325 -24.89 -10.00 -13.92
C PRO A 325 -26.13 -9.48 -13.16
N PHE A 326 -27.36 -9.84 -13.55
CA PHE A 326 -28.60 -9.35 -12.90
C PHE A 326 -28.93 -7.86 -13.09
N GLY A 327 -28.23 -7.15 -13.99
CA GLY A 327 -28.54 -5.78 -14.36
C GLY A 327 -27.96 -4.74 -13.40
N ASN A 328 -27.75 -3.52 -13.91
CA ASN A 328 -26.91 -2.52 -13.24
C ASN A 328 -27.56 -1.81 -12.05
N CYS A 329 -28.88 -1.90 -11.91
CA CYS A 329 -29.61 -1.23 -10.82
C CYS A 329 -29.12 -1.69 -9.43
N PHE A 330 -28.90 -3.00 -9.27
CA PHE A 330 -28.37 -3.55 -8.03
C PHE A 330 -26.93 -3.08 -7.76
N TRP A 331 -26.04 -3.22 -8.75
CA TRP A 331 -24.61 -2.88 -8.60
C TRP A 331 -24.35 -1.38 -8.45
N ALA A 332 -25.21 -0.55 -9.01
CA ALA A 332 -25.17 0.90 -8.87
C ALA A 332 -25.73 1.41 -7.51
N SER A 333 -26.35 0.53 -6.71
CA SER A 333 -27.07 0.91 -5.50
C SER A 333 -26.18 0.99 -4.25
N ASN A 334 -26.70 1.63 -3.19
CA ASN A 334 -26.12 1.65 -1.84
C ASN A 334 -26.79 0.60 -0.92
N TRP A 335 -27.32 -0.49 -1.48
CA TRP A 335 -27.95 -1.55 -0.69
C TRP A 335 -26.93 -2.16 0.30
N PRO A 336 -27.35 -2.64 1.50
CA PRO A 336 -28.69 -2.55 2.09
C PRO A 336 -28.89 -1.31 2.97
N THR A 337 -27.80 -0.59 3.29
CA THR A 337 -27.80 0.39 4.40
C THR A 337 -27.97 1.83 3.96
N GLU A 338 -28.06 2.09 2.64
CA GLU A 338 -27.98 3.39 1.97
C GLU A 338 -26.65 4.15 2.16
N LYS A 339 -25.83 3.71 3.12
CA LYS A 339 -24.59 4.35 3.56
C LYS A 339 -23.34 3.69 2.98
N SER A 340 -23.46 2.50 2.41
CA SER A 340 -22.32 1.72 1.89
C SER A 340 -22.63 1.12 0.52
N PRO A 341 -21.67 1.12 -0.43
CA PRO A 341 -21.80 0.45 -1.72
C PRO A 341 -21.52 -1.07 -1.58
N LEU A 342 -22.31 -1.81 -0.79
CA LEU A 342 -22.08 -3.26 -0.60
C LEU A 342 -22.11 -4.08 -1.91
N PRO A 343 -22.96 -3.79 -2.91
CA PRO A 343 -22.87 -4.46 -4.21
C PRO A 343 -21.49 -4.29 -4.86
N GLY A 344 -20.90 -3.10 -4.79
CA GLY A 344 -19.52 -2.85 -5.24
C GLY A 344 -18.48 -3.62 -4.44
N LEU A 345 -18.71 -3.83 -3.13
CA LEU A 345 -17.87 -4.68 -2.28
C LEU A 345 -18.02 -6.18 -2.63
N ILE A 346 -19.20 -6.62 -3.06
CA ILE A 346 -19.44 -8.02 -3.48
C ILE A 346 -18.68 -8.34 -4.76
N ILE A 347 -18.62 -7.42 -5.73
CA ILE A 347 -17.81 -7.58 -6.95
C ILE A 347 -16.35 -7.85 -6.55
N GLN A 348 -15.83 -7.06 -5.61
CA GLN A 348 -14.48 -7.25 -5.08
C GLN A 348 -14.31 -8.59 -4.36
N LEU A 349 -15.28 -8.97 -3.53
CA LEU A 349 -15.26 -10.22 -2.79
C LEU A 349 -15.21 -11.43 -3.73
N ILE A 350 -16.04 -11.45 -4.79
CA ILE A 350 -16.08 -12.55 -5.76
C ILE A 350 -14.72 -12.70 -6.46
N ALA A 351 -14.18 -11.59 -6.99
CA ALA A 351 -12.87 -11.60 -7.62
C ALA A 351 -11.80 -12.14 -6.66
N SER A 352 -11.77 -11.62 -5.44
CA SER A 352 -10.78 -12.02 -4.44
C SER A 352 -10.90 -13.48 -4.00
N VAL A 353 -12.12 -14.02 -3.88
CA VAL A 353 -12.33 -15.45 -3.56
C VAL A 353 -11.79 -16.35 -4.67
N ILE A 354 -12.04 -15.99 -5.94
CA ILE A 354 -11.50 -16.71 -7.09
C ILE A 354 -9.97 -16.72 -7.02
N VAL A 355 -9.35 -15.57 -6.72
CA VAL A 355 -7.90 -15.43 -6.60
C VAL A 355 -7.31 -16.24 -5.45
N ILE A 356 -7.99 -16.31 -4.31
CA ILE A 356 -7.48 -17.07 -3.15
C ILE A 356 -7.51 -18.58 -3.44
N ILE A 357 -8.49 -19.05 -4.21
CA ILE A 357 -8.75 -20.49 -4.40
C ILE A 357 -8.12 -21.05 -5.68
N ALA A 358 -8.20 -20.33 -6.80
CA ALA A 358 -7.92 -20.85 -8.14
C ALA A 358 -6.43 -21.07 -8.47
N PRO A 359 -5.48 -20.16 -8.17
CA PRO A 359 -4.08 -20.32 -8.57
C PRO A 359 -3.35 -21.41 -7.76
N PRO A 360 -2.46 -22.21 -8.40
CA PRO A 360 -1.54 -23.07 -7.67
C PRO A 360 -0.48 -22.24 -6.91
N PRO A 361 -0.17 -22.56 -5.64
CA PRO A 361 0.71 -21.74 -4.79
C PRO A 361 2.13 -21.53 -5.34
N SER A 362 2.67 -22.53 -6.04
CA SER A 362 4.03 -22.52 -6.57
C SER A 362 4.25 -21.53 -7.72
N VAL A 363 3.19 -21.05 -8.36
CA VAL A 363 3.25 -20.08 -9.46
C VAL A 363 2.80 -18.70 -9.00
N ALA A 364 1.80 -18.65 -8.11
CA ALA A 364 1.23 -17.39 -7.66
C ALA A 364 2.25 -16.52 -6.88
N TYR A 365 2.95 -17.08 -5.89
CA TYR A 365 3.74 -16.25 -4.96
C TYR A 365 4.93 -15.49 -5.59
N PRO A 366 5.80 -16.12 -6.40
CA PRO A 366 6.89 -15.41 -7.07
C PRO A 366 6.37 -14.40 -8.09
N PHE A 367 5.39 -14.80 -8.91
CA PHE A 367 4.73 -13.91 -9.87
C PHE A 367 4.08 -12.69 -9.20
N ILE A 368 3.52 -12.85 -7.99
CA ILE A 368 2.97 -11.75 -7.19
C ILE A 368 4.06 -10.73 -6.85
N LEU A 369 5.17 -11.20 -6.29
CA LEU A 369 6.28 -10.33 -5.88
C LEU A 369 6.93 -9.64 -7.08
N ASP A 370 7.04 -10.35 -8.21
CA ASP A 370 7.62 -9.81 -9.43
C ASP A 370 6.70 -8.75 -10.06
N VAL A 371 5.40 -9.00 -10.21
CA VAL A 371 4.49 -8.01 -10.83
C VAL A 371 4.22 -6.80 -9.91
N GLN A 372 4.36 -6.94 -8.59
CA GLN A 372 4.35 -5.81 -7.65
C GLN A 372 5.59 -4.91 -7.80
N GLY A 373 6.70 -5.47 -8.30
CA GLY A 373 7.96 -4.77 -8.51
C GLY A 373 8.10 -4.03 -9.86
N TYR A 374 7.21 -4.24 -10.83
CA TYR A 374 7.31 -3.63 -12.18
C TYR A 374 6.42 -2.39 -12.38
N PRO A 375 6.89 -1.37 -13.12
CA PRO A 375 6.11 -0.20 -13.50
C PRO A 375 4.98 -0.57 -14.47
N PRO A 376 3.86 0.17 -14.48
CA PRO A 376 2.73 -0.09 -15.37
C PRO A 376 3.06 -0.09 -16.87
N SER A 377 4.13 0.59 -17.30
CA SER A 377 4.55 0.70 -18.70
C SER A 377 5.21 -0.55 -19.28
N GLU A 378 5.78 -1.42 -18.44
CA GLU A 378 6.51 -2.62 -18.90
C GLU A 378 5.65 -3.88 -18.84
N LYS A 379 4.49 -3.80 -18.17
CA LYS A 379 3.54 -4.92 -18.09
C LYS A 379 3.08 -5.37 -19.49
N GLY A 380 3.07 -4.51 -20.50
CA GLY A 380 2.73 -4.91 -21.88
C GLY A 380 3.79 -5.76 -22.59
N HIS A 381 5.07 -5.67 -22.22
CA HIS A 381 6.18 -6.22 -23.03
C HIS A 381 6.45 -7.70 -22.79
N ILE A 382 6.21 -8.20 -21.56
CA ILE A 382 6.40 -9.62 -21.20
C ILE A 382 5.33 -10.51 -21.88
N TYR A 383 4.10 -10.00 -22.05
CA TYR A 383 3.01 -10.77 -22.66
C TYR A 383 3.23 -11.10 -24.15
N PHE A 384 4.01 -10.30 -24.88
CA PHE A 384 4.31 -10.58 -26.29
C PHE A 384 5.55 -11.46 -26.50
N SER A 385 6.42 -11.60 -25.49
CA SER A 385 7.61 -12.47 -25.60
C SER A 385 7.34 -13.92 -25.17
N GLU A 386 6.34 -14.17 -24.33
CA GLU A 386 5.99 -15.54 -23.88
C GLU A 386 4.89 -16.21 -24.72
N LEU A 387 4.30 -15.48 -25.68
CA LEU A 387 3.34 -16.02 -26.67
C LEU A 387 3.96 -16.20 -28.07
N GLY A 388 5.30 -16.10 -28.16
CA GLY A 388 6.08 -16.31 -29.39
C GLY A 388 6.62 -17.72 -29.50
#